data_AF-A0A0D1A7Q2-F1
#
_entry.id   AF-A0A0D1A7Q2-F1
#
_cell.length_a   1.000
_cell.length_b   1.000
_cell.length_c   1.000
_cell.angle_alpha   90.00
_cell.angle_beta   90.00
_cell.angle_gamma   90.00
#
_symmetry.space_group_name_H-M   'P 1'
#
loop_
_entity.id
_entity.type
_entity.pdbx_description
1 polymer ?
#
loop_
_entity_poly.entity_id
_entity_poly.type
_entity_poly.pdbx_seq_one_letter_code
_entity_poly.pdbx_strand_id
1 'polypeptide(L)'
;MTNEQLLVPADLQSVLSHDESYRRAVNLLTENWDPEQNHLFSDLVKSSDVIFAQKLQTANLIKGKFSLSDYQQVQYFISNHEQWLTQSAKNELLKSFE
;
A
#
# COMPACT_ATOMS: atom_id res chain seq x y z
N MET A 1 -15.14 -19.52 0.66
CA MET A 1 -13.82 -19.89 1.21
C MET A 1 -12.84 -18.86 0.68
N THR A 2 -12.40 -17.91 1.50
CA THR A 2 -11.37 -16.95 1.09
C THR A 2 -10.04 -17.68 1.09
N ASN A 3 -9.43 -17.86 -0.09
CA ASN A 3 -8.07 -18.38 -0.21
C ASN A 3 -7.11 -17.34 0.37
N GLU A 4 -6.73 -17.49 1.64
CA GLU A 4 -5.70 -16.67 2.27
C GLU A 4 -4.35 -17.03 1.62
N GLN A 5 -3.76 -16.08 0.89
CA GLN A 5 -2.48 -16.30 0.24
C GLN A 5 -1.35 -16.01 1.23
N LEU A 6 -0.54 -17.02 1.52
CA LEU A 6 0.57 -16.90 2.45
C LEU A 6 1.66 -15.97 1.88
N LEU A 7 2.20 -15.12 2.75
CA LEU A 7 3.38 -14.30 2.45
C LEU A 7 4.61 -15.18 2.26
N VAL A 8 5.51 -14.77 1.37
CA VAL A 8 6.83 -15.41 1.23
C VAL A 8 7.73 -15.06 2.44
N PRO A 9 8.79 -15.85 2.74
CA PRO A 9 9.61 -15.64 3.93
C PRO A 9 10.20 -14.22 4.07
N ALA A 10 10.59 -13.58 2.96
CA ALA A 10 11.10 -12.21 2.98
C ALA A 10 10.03 -11.20 3.43
N ASP A 11 8.81 -11.31 2.90
CA ASP A 11 7.68 -10.45 3.28
C ASP A 11 7.29 -10.65 4.75
N LEU A 12 7.29 -11.90 5.24
CA LEU A 12 7.07 -12.21 6.66
C LEU A 12 8.14 -11.59 7.55
N GLN A 13 9.41 -11.64 7.13
CA GLN A 13 10.50 -11.02 7.88
C GLN A 13 10.32 -9.50 7.98
N SER A 14 9.89 -8.84 6.91
CA SER A 14 9.56 -7.41 6.92
C SER A 14 8.42 -7.09 7.91
N VAL A 15 7.37 -7.91 7.94
CA VAL A 15 6.27 -7.79 8.92
C VAL A 15 6.78 -7.95 10.36
N LEU A 16 7.56 -9.00 10.62
CA LEU A 16 8.05 -9.28 11.97
C LEU A 16 9.00 -8.19 12.48
N SER A 17 9.90 -7.72 11.62
CA SER A 17 10.87 -6.67 11.95
C SER A 17 10.29 -5.26 11.92
N HIS A 18 9.06 -5.09 11.46
CA HIS A 18 8.42 -3.80 11.23
C HIS A 18 9.32 -2.86 10.43
N ASP A 19 9.97 -3.38 9.38
CA ASP A 19 10.92 -2.62 8.60
C ASP A 19 10.28 -1.45 7.83
N GLU A 20 11.08 -0.70 7.10
CA GLU A 20 10.59 0.46 6.36
C GLU A 20 9.51 0.08 5.33
N SER A 21 9.70 -1.00 4.57
CA SER A 21 8.72 -1.49 3.60
C SER A 21 7.37 -1.77 4.26
N TYR A 22 7.39 -2.44 5.42
CA TYR A 22 6.17 -2.73 6.18
C TYR A 22 5.51 -1.46 6.69
N ARG A 23 6.27 -0.56 7.33
CA ARG A 23 5.72 0.70 7.87
C ARG A 23 5.10 1.56 6.78
N ARG A 24 5.75 1.64 5.61
CA ARG A 24 5.22 2.35 4.44
C ARG A 24 3.91 1.73 3.97
N ALA A 25 3.87 0.42 3.74
CA ALA A 25 2.64 -0.27 3.33
C ALA A 25 1.49 -0.05 4.34
N VAL A 26 1.79 -0.08 5.65
CA VAL A 26 0.81 0.22 6.70
C VAL A 26 0.35 1.68 6.67
N ASN A 27 1.27 2.65 6.51
CA ASN A 27 0.92 4.06 6.41
C ASN A 27 0.02 4.34 5.20
N LEU A 28 0.30 3.69 4.07
CA LEU A 28 -0.55 3.72 2.90
C LEU A 28 -1.96 3.22 3.24
N LEU A 29 -2.08 2.00 3.79
CA LEU A 29 -3.38 1.37 4.12
C LEU A 29 -4.16 2.08 5.23
N THR A 30 -3.49 2.84 6.09
CA THR A 30 -4.10 3.54 7.23
C THR A 30 -4.29 5.04 6.98
N GLU A 31 -3.97 5.52 5.76
CA GLU A 31 -4.01 6.94 5.38
C GLU A 31 -3.21 7.83 6.34
N ASN A 32 -2.08 7.32 6.82
CA ASN A 32 -1.15 8.03 7.69
C ASN A 32 0.13 8.43 6.92
N TRP A 33 0.05 8.50 5.59
CA TRP A 33 1.18 8.88 4.76
C TRP A 33 1.43 10.38 4.87
N ASP A 34 2.70 10.75 5.04
CA ASP A 34 3.14 12.14 5.06
C ASP A 34 4.28 12.33 4.04
N PRO A 35 3.99 12.91 2.86
CA PRO A 35 4.98 13.10 1.79
C PRO A 35 6.01 14.19 2.13
N GLU A 36 5.76 15.01 3.16
CA GLU A 36 6.62 16.13 3.58
C GLU A 36 7.45 15.80 4.83
N GLN A 37 7.28 14.60 5.41
CA GLN A 37 7.99 14.18 6.63
C GLN A 37 9.52 14.31 6.50
N ASN A 38 10.04 14.21 5.27
CA ASN A 38 11.44 14.46 4.97
C ASN A 38 11.62 15.82 4.30
N HIS A 39 12.12 16.79 5.05
CA HIS A 39 12.29 18.19 4.65
C HIS A 39 13.18 18.39 3.40
N LEU A 40 13.96 17.37 3.01
CA LEU A 40 14.92 17.45 1.90
C LEU A 40 14.39 16.84 0.60
N PHE A 41 13.50 15.84 0.68
CA PHE A 41 12.97 15.13 -0.49
C PHE A 41 11.57 14.63 -0.19
N SER A 42 10.65 14.80 -1.14
CA SER A 42 9.31 14.24 -1.00
C SER A 42 9.38 12.71 -1.05
N ASP A 43 8.82 12.08 -0.02
CA ASP A 43 8.77 10.64 0.09
C ASP A 43 7.43 10.11 -0.42
N LEU A 44 7.29 10.12 -1.75
CA LEU A 44 6.07 9.68 -2.41
C LEU A 44 5.91 8.15 -2.36
N VAL A 45 4.66 7.71 -2.37
CA VAL A 45 4.27 6.29 -2.49
C VAL A 45 4.76 5.76 -3.84
N LYS A 46 5.45 4.63 -3.82
CA LYS A 46 5.98 3.92 -4.98
C LYS A 46 5.16 2.65 -5.25
N SER A 47 5.33 2.06 -6.43
CA SER A 47 4.68 0.79 -6.78
C SER A 47 5.01 -0.34 -5.79
N SER A 48 6.24 -0.38 -5.23
CA SER A 48 6.62 -1.35 -4.21
C SER A 48 5.77 -1.26 -2.94
N ASP A 49 5.40 -0.04 -2.54
CA ASP A 49 4.57 0.20 -1.35
C ASP A 49 3.15 -0.34 -1.59
N VAL A 50 2.61 -0.11 -2.80
CA VAL A 50 1.30 -0.62 -3.23
C VAL A 50 1.28 -2.15 -3.28
N ILE A 51 2.28 -2.76 -3.92
CA ILE A 51 2.39 -4.23 -4.02
C ILE A 51 2.43 -4.86 -2.63
N PHE A 52 3.20 -4.28 -1.72
CA PHE A 52 3.29 -4.85 -0.37
C PHE A 52 2.00 -4.64 0.43
N ALA A 53 1.36 -3.48 0.31
CA ALA A 53 0.05 -3.23 0.90
C ALA A 53 -1.03 -4.22 0.41
N GLN A 54 -1.04 -4.54 -0.89
CA GLN A 54 -1.94 -5.56 -1.46
C GLN A 54 -1.67 -6.93 -0.83
N LYS A 55 -0.41 -7.35 -0.74
CA LYS A 55 -0.03 -8.62 -0.10
C LYS A 55 -0.51 -8.68 1.36
N LEU A 56 -0.39 -7.59 2.12
CA LEU A 56 -0.87 -7.52 3.51
C LEU A 56 -2.39 -7.67 3.61
N GLN A 57 -3.16 -7.09 2.69
CA GLN A 57 -4.61 -7.24 2.62
C GLN A 57 -5.02 -8.65 2.18
N THR A 58 -4.38 -9.21 1.14
CA THR A 58 -4.68 -10.56 0.65
C THR A 58 -4.34 -11.64 1.68
N ALA A 59 -3.28 -11.45 2.46
CA ALA A 59 -2.93 -12.31 3.59
C ALA A 59 -3.76 -12.03 4.86
N ASN A 60 -4.73 -11.11 4.79
CA ASN A 60 -5.61 -10.72 5.90
C ASN A 60 -4.85 -10.23 7.16
N LEU A 61 -3.64 -9.70 6.99
CA LEU A 61 -2.81 -9.19 8.09
C LEU A 61 -3.18 -7.76 8.46
N ILE A 62 -3.46 -6.92 7.46
CA ILE A 62 -3.88 -5.53 7.64
C ILE A 62 -5.06 -5.26 6.73
N LYS A 63 -6.23 -4.97 7.32
CA LYS A 63 -7.42 -4.59 6.54
C LYS A 63 -7.32 -3.17 5.98
N GLY A 64 -6.70 -2.24 6.72
CA GLY A 64 -6.64 -0.83 6.33
C GLY A 64 -7.98 -0.08 6.49
N LYS A 65 -7.98 1.20 6.12
CA LYS A 65 -9.20 2.06 6.06
C LYS A 65 -9.96 1.90 4.75
N PHE A 66 -9.30 1.43 3.70
CA PHE A 66 -9.86 1.21 2.37
C PHE A 66 -9.34 -0.10 1.78
N SER A 67 -10.09 -0.69 0.86
CA SER A 67 -9.70 -1.93 0.17
C SER A 67 -9.01 -1.65 -1.17
N LEU A 68 -7.82 -2.22 -1.37
CA LEU A 68 -7.09 -2.17 -2.64
C LEU A 68 -7.66 -3.11 -3.70
N SER A 69 -8.60 -3.98 -3.32
CA SER A 69 -9.32 -4.85 -4.25
C SER A 69 -10.69 -4.31 -4.66
N ASP A 70 -11.04 -3.08 -4.23
CA ASP A 70 -12.30 -2.41 -4.55
C ASP A 70 -11.99 -1.16 -5.40
N TYR A 71 -12.43 -1.19 -6.65
CA TYR A 71 -12.17 -0.11 -7.62
C TYR A 71 -12.70 1.25 -7.14
N GLN A 72 -13.89 1.30 -6.55
CA GLN A 72 -14.48 2.57 -6.11
C GLN A 72 -13.65 3.18 -4.98
N GLN A 73 -13.18 2.34 -4.05
CA GLN A 73 -12.33 2.78 -2.95
C GLN A 73 -10.94 3.20 -3.44
N VAL A 74 -10.34 2.47 -4.38
CA VAL A 74 -9.06 2.83 -5.01
C VAL A 74 -9.17 4.16 -5.75
N GLN A 75 -10.22 4.37 -6.55
CA GLN A 75 -10.41 5.61 -7.29
C GLN A 75 -10.65 6.80 -6.35
N TYR A 76 -11.42 6.61 -5.29
CA TYR A 76 -11.62 7.61 -4.25
C TYR A 76 -10.29 7.96 -3.56
N PHE A 77 -9.49 6.96 -3.18
CA PHE A 77 -8.19 7.15 -2.57
C PHE A 77 -7.24 7.94 -3.48
N ILE A 78 -7.10 7.56 -4.75
CA ILE A 78 -6.24 8.26 -5.72
C ILE A 78 -6.66 9.73 -5.87
N SER A 79 -7.97 9.99 -5.92
CA SER A 79 -8.50 11.34 -6.13
C SER A 79 -8.29 12.27 -4.93
N ASN A 80 -8.33 11.74 -3.69
CA ASN A 80 -8.11 12.54 -2.48
C ASN A 80 -6.62 12.67 -2.10
N HIS A 81 -5.79 11.74 -2.55
CA HIS A 81 -4.39 11.63 -2.15
C HIS A 81 -3.43 11.71 -3.34
N GLU A 82 -3.80 12.43 -4.39
CA GLU A 82 -3.01 12.51 -5.62
C GLU A 82 -1.56 12.96 -5.37
N GLN A 83 -1.37 13.92 -4.46
CA GLN A 83 -0.05 14.42 -4.06
C GLN A 83 0.83 13.39 -3.35
N TRP A 84 0.28 12.27 -2.86
CA TRP A 84 1.06 11.20 -2.23
C TRP A 84 1.69 10.26 -3.24
N LEU A 85 1.16 10.20 -4.46
CA LEU A 85 1.37 9.09 -5.37
C LEU A 85 2.32 9.44 -6.51
N THR A 86 3.32 8.59 -6.75
CA THR A 86 3.98 8.58 -8.05
C THR A 86 3.03 8.05 -9.13
N GLN A 87 3.31 8.36 -10.40
CA GLN A 87 2.55 7.77 -11.50
C GLN A 87 2.62 6.23 -11.52
N SER A 88 3.76 5.64 -11.14
CA SER A 88 3.90 4.18 -11.07
C SER A 88 3.05 3.57 -9.95
N ALA A 89 2.88 4.26 -8.83
CA ALA A 89 1.97 3.83 -7.77
C ALA A 89 0.50 3.89 -8.23
N LYS A 90 0.10 4.97 -8.91
CA LYS A 90 -1.26 5.07 -9.50
C LYS A 90 -1.54 3.92 -10.47
N ASN A 91 -0.59 3.63 -11.36
CA ASN A 91 -0.74 2.53 -12.32
C ASN A 91 -0.86 1.18 -11.60
N GLU A 92 -0.03 0.91 -10.58
CA GLU A 92 -0.08 -0.35 -9.84
C GLU A 92 -1.38 -0.52 -9.03
N LEU A 93 -1.94 0.58 -8.50
CA LEU A 93 -3.24 0.58 -7.83
C LEU A 93 -4.39 0.19 -8.78
N LEU A 94 -4.32 0.63 -10.04
CA LEU A 94 -5.39 0.42 -11.03
C LEU A 94 -5.26 -0.91 -11.79
N LYS A 95 -4.06 -1.47 -11.85
CA LYS A 95 -3.70 -2.69 -12.61
C LYS A 95 -4.57 -3.91 -12.33
N SER A 96 -5.15 -4.05 -11.13
CA SER A 96 -6.02 -5.19 -10.80
C SER A 96 -7.43 -5.09 -11.40
N PHE A 97 -7.77 -3.98 -12.05
CA PHE A 97 -9.09 -3.71 -12.62
C PHE A 97 -9.07 -3.57 -14.15
N GLU A 98 -7.90 -3.75 -14.77
CA GLU A 98 -7.69 -3.84 -16.22
C GLU A 98 -7.80 -5.30 -16.69
#